data_AF-A0A954G9K0-F1
#
_entry.id   AF-A0A954G9K0-F1
#
_cell.length_a   1.000
_cell.length_b   1.000
_cell.length_c   1.000
_cell.angle_alpha   90.00
_cell.angle_beta   90.00
_cell.angle_gamma   90.00
#
_symmetry.space_group_name_H-M   'P 1'
#
loop_
_entity.id
_entity.type
_entity.pdbx_description
1 polymer ?
#
loop_
_entity_poly.entity_id
_entity_poly.type
_entity_poly.pdbx_seq_one_letter_code
_entity_poly.pdbx_strand_id
1 'polypeptide(L)'
;VFDLLQDPQERYDVFMNNYTEHTWTMITFNAEIQDLMKTYIKYPPRKMQSEVYRGPLTLSEYQRFKFVRDSLKNEGISFPLPNGN
;
A
#
# COMPACT_ATOMS: atom_id res chain seq x y z
N VAL A 1 -33.36 23.11 16.55
CA VAL A 1 -32.32 23.44 15.54
C VAL A 1 -31.49 22.18 15.36
N PHE A 2 -31.64 21.50 14.23
CA PHE A 2 -30.96 20.24 13.91
C PHE A 2 -29.60 20.59 13.30
N ASP A 3 -28.51 20.05 13.85
CA ASP A 3 -27.15 20.28 13.34
C ASP A 3 -26.81 19.23 12.27
N LEU A 4 -26.94 19.64 11.01
CA LEU A 4 -26.75 18.78 9.83
C LEU A 4 -25.32 18.23 9.71
N LEU A 5 -24.32 18.79 10.42
CA LEU A 5 -22.93 18.34 10.39
C LEU A 5 -22.62 17.18 11.36
N GLN A 6 -23.54 16.90 12.29
CA GLN A 6 -23.40 15.83 13.28
C GLN A 6 -24.09 14.53 12.85
N ASP A 7 -24.94 14.56 11.82
CA ASP A 7 -25.60 13.35 11.31
C ASP A 7 -24.76 12.69 10.20
N PRO A 8 -24.18 11.50 10.45
CA PRO A 8 -23.36 10.81 9.46
C PRO A 8 -24.14 10.46 8.18
N GLN A 9 -25.46 10.23 8.26
CA GLN A 9 -26.25 9.81 7.10
C GLN A 9 -26.50 10.98 6.13
N GLU A 10 -26.82 12.15 6.66
CA GLU A 10 -27.08 13.37 5.88
C GLU A 10 -25.81 13.90 5.19
N ARG A 11 -24.64 13.70 5.79
CA ARG A 11 -23.37 14.10 5.15
C ARG A 11 -23.13 13.38 3.83
N TYR A 12 -23.48 12.10 3.74
CA TYR A 12 -23.32 11.34 2.50
C TYR A 12 -24.41 11.66 1.49
N ASP A 13 -25.63 12.03 1.91
CA ASP A 13 -26.70 12.43 0.99
C ASP A 13 -26.35 13.73 0.22
N VAL A 14 -25.77 14.73 0.90
CA VAL A 14 -25.31 15.97 0.24
C VAL A 14 -24.25 15.73 -0.84
N PHE A 15 -23.42 14.69 -0.68
CA PHE A 15 -22.44 14.30 -1.70
C PHE A 15 -22.99 13.36 -2.78
N MET A 16 -24.13 12.71 -2.55
CA MET A 16 -24.64 11.63 -3.42
C MET A 16 -25.95 11.99 -4.15
N ASN A 17 -26.63 13.08 -3.80
CA ASN A 17 -27.91 13.45 -4.42
C ASN A 17 -27.78 14.34 -5.68
N ASN A 18 -26.62 14.94 -5.93
CA ASN A 18 -26.39 15.73 -7.16
C ASN A 18 -25.15 15.20 -7.91
N TYR A 19 -25.40 14.23 -8.79
CA TYR A 19 -24.38 13.60 -9.65
C TYR A 19 -23.63 14.59 -10.56
N THR A 20 -24.13 15.81 -10.73
CA THR A 20 -23.59 16.82 -11.65
C THR A 20 -22.60 17.78 -11.00
N GLU A 21 -22.72 18.04 -9.70
CA GLU A 21 -21.91 19.08 -9.02
C GLU A 21 -20.61 18.56 -8.37
N HIS A 22 -20.53 17.26 -8.07
CA HIS A 22 -19.35 16.64 -7.43
C HIS A 22 -18.39 15.94 -8.40
N THR A 23 -18.70 15.88 -9.69
CA THR A 23 -17.80 15.27 -10.68
C THR A 23 -16.53 16.12 -10.89
N TRP A 24 -16.64 17.45 -10.73
CA TRP A 24 -15.53 18.37 -10.87
C TRP A 24 -14.53 18.31 -9.70
N THR A 25 -14.99 17.99 -8.48
CA THR A 25 -14.10 17.84 -7.30
C THR A 25 -13.29 16.54 -7.32
N MET A 26 -13.75 15.53 -8.06
CA MET A 26 -13.01 14.27 -8.23
C MET A 26 -11.64 14.49 -8.88
N ILE A 27 -11.54 15.43 -9.83
CA ILE A 27 -10.27 15.76 -10.50
C ILE A 27 -9.28 16.38 -9.50
N THR A 28 -9.76 17.29 -8.65
CA THR A 28 -8.93 17.91 -7.61
C THR A 28 -8.49 16.90 -6.56
N PHE A 29 -9.36 15.98 -6.15
CA PHE A 29 -8.98 14.91 -5.21
C PHE A 29 -7.95 13.94 -5.81
N ASN A 30 -8.07 13.61 -7.09
CA ASN A 30 -7.09 12.76 -7.77
C ASN A 30 -5.70 13.39 -7.80
N ALA A 31 -5.58 14.71 -7.98
CA ALA A 31 -4.30 15.42 -7.93
C ALA A 31 -3.65 15.30 -6.54
N GLU A 32 -4.42 15.56 -5.48
CA GLU A 32 -3.94 15.44 -4.09
C GLU A 32 -3.56 14.01 -3.72
N ILE A 33 -4.33 13.01 -4.18
CA ILE A 33 -4.01 11.59 -3.99
C ILE A 33 -2.71 11.22 -4.70
N GLN A 34 -2.48 11.73 -5.92
CA GLN A 34 -1.22 11.48 -6.65
C GLN A 34 -0.03 12.10 -5.92
N ASP A 35 -0.16 13.29 -5.39
CA ASP A 35 0.91 13.94 -4.64
C ASP A 35 1.19 13.22 -3.32
N LEU A 36 0.14 12.75 -2.63
CA LEU A 36 0.28 11.84 -1.49
C LEU A 36 1.01 10.54 -1.89
N MET A 37 0.66 9.92 -3.03
CA MET A 37 1.34 8.70 -3.50
C MET A 37 2.84 8.92 -3.75
N LYS A 38 3.24 10.09 -4.29
CA LYS A 38 4.65 10.45 -4.45
C LYS A 38 5.39 10.55 -3.12
N THR A 39 4.71 10.94 -2.03
CA THR A 39 5.34 11.00 -0.70
C THR A 39 5.76 9.62 -0.21
N TYR A 40 5.04 8.54 -0.54
CA TYR A 40 5.43 7.18 -0.17
C TYR A 40 6.70 6.70 -0.90
N ILE A 41 7.01 7.29 -2.07
CA ILE A 41 8.27 7.03 -2.78
C ILE A 41 9.40 7.84 -2.15
N LYS A 42 9.17 9.13 -1.88
CA LYS A 42 10.17 10.03 -1.28
C LYS A 42 10.51 9.66 0.17
N TYR A 43 9.51 9.22 0.92
CA TYR A 43 9.61 8.82 2.32
C TYR A 43 8.97 7.43 2.46
N PRO A 44 9.73 6.36 2.15
CA PRO A 44 9.21 5.01 2.23
C PRO A 44 8.71 4.72 3.65
N PRO A 45 7.56 4.04 3.81
CA PRO A 45 7.08 3.63 5.11
C PRO A 45 8.17 2.87 5.87
N ARG A 46 8.25 3.11 7.18
CA ARG A 46 9.19 2.40 8.05
C ARG A 46 9.04 0.89 7.84
N LYS A 47 10.16 0.18 7.89
CA LYS A 47 10.15 -1.29 7.89
C LYS A 47 9.21 -1.78 9.00
N MET A 48 8.43 -2.81 8.69
CA MET A 48 7.52 -3.45 9.64
C MET A 48 8.32 -3.90 10.88
N GLN A 49 7.97 -3.37 12.05
CA GLN A 49 8.76 -3.52 13.29
C GLN A 49 8.32 -4.68 14.20
N SER A 50 7.31 -5.45 13.81
CA SER A 50 6.84 -6.60 14.60
C SER A 50 6.65 -7.84 13.74
N GLU A 51 6.81 -9.02 14.35
CA GLU A 51 6.26 -10.28 13.83
C GLU A 51 4.74 -10.18 13.88
N VAL A 52 4.15 -9.61 12.83
CA VAL A 52 2.72 -9.73 12.59
C VAL A 52 2.49 -11.12 11.99
N TYR A 53 1.52 -11.86 12.50
CA TYR A 53 1.09 -13.13 11.92
C TYR A 53 0.68 -12.90 10.46
N ARG A 54 1.47 -13.41 9.51
CA ARG A 54 1.25 -13.22 8.07
C ARG A 54 0.27 -14.24 7.46
N GLY A 55 -0.34 -15.09 8.28
CA GLY A 55 -1.14 -16.22 7.83
C GLY A 55 -0.37 -17.55 7.81
N PRO A 56 -1.04 -18.67 7.47
CA PRO A 56 -0.40 -19.97 7.33
C PRO A 56 0.50 -20.00 6.08
N LEU A 57 1.69 -20.59 6.21
CA LEU A 57 2.60 -20.80 5.09
C LEU A 57 1.98 -21.78 4.10
N THR A 58 1.77 -21.35 2.85
CA THR A 58 1.28 -22.24 1.79
C THR A 58 2.37 -23.24 1.36
N LEU A 59 1.97 -24.40 0.81
CA LEU A 59 2.93 -25.42 0.34
C LEU A 59 3.90 -24.86 -0.72
N SER A 60 3.40 -24.00 -1.62
CA SER A 60 4.21 -23.34 -2.64
C SER A 60 5.24 -22.38 -2.04
N GLU A 61 4.89 -21.64 -0.99
CA GLU A 61 5.84 -20.77 -0.29
C GLU A 61 6.90 -21.59 0.44
N TYR A 62 6.51 -22.68 1.09
CA TYR A 62 7.47 -23.58 1.74
C TYR A 62 8.48 -24.14 0.74
N GLN A 63 8.04 -24.60 -0.42
CA GLN A 63 8.95 -25.11 -1.47
C GLN A 63 9.90 -24.03 -1.98
N ARG A 64 9.43 -22.79 -2.17
CA ARG A 64 10.28 -21.65 -2.54
C ARG A 64 11.33 -21.35 -1.48
N PHE A 65 10.95 -21.27 -0.21
CA PHE A 65 11.90 -21.03 0.87
C PHE A 65 12.88 -22.18 1.06
N LYS A 66 12.44 -23.42 0.90
CA LYS A 66 13.31 -24.59 0.93
C LYS A 66 14.33 -24.53 -0.20
N PHE A 67 13.90 -24.24 -1.43
CA PHE A 67 14.80 -24.08 -2.57
C PHE A 67 15.84 -22.99 -2.31
N VAL A 68 15.42 -21.80 -1.90
CA VAL A 68 16.33 -20.69 -1.58
C VAL A 68 17.32 -21.08 -0.48
N ARG A 69 16.84 -21.72 0.59
CA ARG A 69 17.70 -22.20 1.68
C ARG A 69 18.73 -23.22 1.20
N ASP A 70 18.31 -24.17 0.37
CA ASP A 70 19.18 -25.23 -0.13
C ASP A 70 20.21 -24.66 -1.14
N SER A 71 19.81 -23.71 -1.99
CA SER A 71 20.72 -22.94 -2.86
C SER A 71 21.75 -22.14 -2.06
N LEU A 72 21.31 -21.41 -1.02
CA LEU A 72 22.21 -20.64 -0.14
C LEU A 72 23.17 -21.55 0.63
N LYS A 73 22.74 -22.76 1.00
CA LYS A 73 23.59 -23.75 1.67
C LYS A 73 24.68 -24.28 0.74
N ASN A 74 24.38 -24.45 -0.54
CA ASN A 74 25.31 -25.03 -1.51
C ASN A 74 26.30 -23.99 -2.06
N GLU A 75 25.81 -22.80 -2.44
CA GLU A 75 26.59 -21.80 -3.18
C GLU A 75 27.02 -20.60 -2.32
N GLY A 76 26.50 -20.49 -1.10
CA GLY A 76 26.64 -19.28 -0.28
C GLY A 76 25.91 -18.08 -0.88
N ILE A 77 26.13 -16.88 -0.32
CA ILE A 77 25.66 -15.64 -0.93
C ILE A 77 26.78 -15.12 -1.83
N SER A 78 26.73 -15.47 -3.11
CA SER A 78 27.59 -14.90 -4.15
C SER A 78 26.95 -13.63 -4.68
N PHE A 79 27.36 -12.47 -4.17
CA PHE A 79 27.09 -11.21 -4.86
C PHE A 79 28.18 -11.03 -5.92
N PRO A 80 27.85 -10.98 -7.23
CA PRO A 80 28.81 -10.48 -8.19
C PRO A 80 29.13 -9.05 -7.77
N LEU A 81 30.40 -8.79 -7.42
CA LEU A 81 30.86 -7.42 -7.19
C LEU A 81 30.48 -6.63 -8.44
N PRO A 82 29.82 -5.46 -8.29
CA PRO A 82 29.54 -4.62 -9.45
C PRO A 82 30.89 -4.28 -10.07
N ASN A 83 31.18 -4.87 -11.23
CA ASN A 83 32.37 -4.52 -12.00
C ASN A 83 32.18 -3.08 -12.43
N GLY A 84 32.82 -2.17 -11.70
CA GLY A 84 32.81 -0.75 -12.01
C GLY A 84 33.48 -0.52 -13.35
N ASN A 85 32.70 0.01 -14.29
CA ASN A 85 33.20 0.74 -15.44
C ASN A 85 32.26 1.93 -15.66
#